data_AF-A0A392UUQ5-F1
#
_entry.id   AF-A0A392UUQ5-F1
#
_cell.length_a   1.000
_cell.length_b   1.000
_cell.length_c   1.000
_cell.angle_alpha   90.00
_cell.angle_beta   90.00
_cell.angle_gamma   90.00
#
_symmetry.space_group_name_H-M   'P 1'
#
loop_
_entity.id
_entity.type
_entity.pdbx_description
1 polymer ?
#
loop_
_entity_poly.entity_id
_entity_poly.type
_entity_poly.pdbx_seq_one_letter_code
_entity_poly.pdbx_strand_id
1 'polypeptide(L)' 'MARHGQSMSRGYHADHYSRSPTPVHREDSSALHPLTCDILRAPIPKGFERPPELPPYDGLTDPDDHISAINVTLDFR' A
#
# COMPACT_ATOMS: atom_id res chain seq x y z
N MET A 1 -48.72 51.17 17.89
CA MET A 1 -47.25 50.99 17.78
C MET A 1 -46.98 49.50 17.67
N ALA A 2 -46.32 49.06 16.60
CA ALA A 2 -46.16 47.66 16.20
C ALA A 2 -44.75 47.14 16.49
N ARG A 3 -44.62 45.84 16.85
CA ARG A 3 -43.77 44.81 16.23
C ARG A 3 -43.70 43.56 17.12
N HIS A 4 -44.52 42.55 16.78
CA HIS A 4 -44.20 41.16 17.04
C HIS A 4 -43.16 40.73 16.01
N GLY A 5 -42.05 40.16 16.46
CA GLY A 5 -41.02 39.55 15.62
C GLY A 5 -40.75 38.14 16.14
N GLN A 6 -41.28 37.15 15.43
CA GLN A 6 -41.05 35.74 15.70
C GLN A 6 -39.62 35.32 15.36
N SER A 7 -39.15 34.30 16.09
CA SER A 7 -38.29 33.19 15.65
C SER A 7 -37.01 33.52 14.89
N MET A 8 -35.86 33.09 15.43
CA MET A 8 -34.93 32.26 14.65
C MET A 8 -34.20 31.28 15.58
N SER A 9 -34.45 30.00 15.32
CA SER A 9 -33.76 28.85 15.88
C SER A 9 -32.24 28.99 15.77
N ARG A 10 -31.56 28.96 16.92
CA ARG A 10 -30.10 28.77 16.96
C ARG A 10 -29.81 27.30 16.62
N GLY A 11 -29.79 27.01 15.33
CA GLY A 11 -29.20 25.79 14.80
C GLY A 11 -27.70 25.84 15.10
N TYR A 12 -27.26 25.05 16.08
CA TYR A 12 -25.87 24.73 16.25
C TYR A 12 -25.46 23.89 15.04
N HIS A 13 -24.91 24.56 14.02
CA HIS A 13 -24.18 23.89 12.96
C HIS A 13 -23.01 23.17 13.65
N ALA A 14 -23.14 21.85 13.78
CA ALA A 14 -22.03 20.99 14.07
C ALA A 14 -21.00 21.24 12.97
N ASP A 15 -19.84 21.76 13.36
CA ASP A 15 -18.70 21.92 12.50
C ASP A 15 -18.36 20.54 11.93
N HIS A 16 -18.82 20.32 10.70
CA HIS A 16 -18.34 19.25 9.88
C HIS A 16 -16.84 19.49 9.75
N TYR A 17 -16.05 18.69 10.48
CA TYR A 17 -14.71 18.34 10.05
C TYR A 17 -14.84 18.00 8.57
N SER A 18 -14.42 18.94 7.73
CA SER A 18 -14.20 18.69 6.33
C SER A 18 -13.02 17.73 6.31
N ARG A 19 -13.31 16.45 6.56
CA ARG A 19 -12.44 15.35 6.26
C ARG A 19 -12.16 15.55 4.79
N SER A 20 -10.98 16.06 4.48
CA SER A 20 -10.50 16.10 3.10
C SER A 20 -10.83 14.73 2.52
N PRO A 21 -11.61 14.63 1.43
CA PRO A 21 -11.87 13.34 0.84
C PRO A 21 -10.51 12.70 0.65
N THR A 22 -10.31 11.55 1.31
CA THR A 22 -9.14 10.71 1.08
C THR A 22 -9.00 10.63 -0.43
N PRO A 23 -7.84 10.98 -1.01
CA PRO A 23 -7.70 11.00 -2.45
C PRO A 23 -8.24 9.67 -2.95
N VAL A 24 -9.34 9.73 -3.70
CA VAL A 24 -9.91 8.56 -4.37
C VAL A 24 -8.73 7.93 -5.07
N HIS A 25 -8.47 6.66 -4.76
CA HIS A 25 -7.41 5.87 -5.38
C HIS A 25 -7.63 5.96 -6.88
N ARG A 26 -6.92 6.89 -7.51
CA ARG A 26 -7.09 7.20 -8.91
C ARG A 26 -6.45 6.02 -9.62
N GLU A 27 -7.30 5.18 -10.18
CA GLU A 27 -6.94 4.02 -10.99
C GLU A 27 -6.26 4.45 -12.30
N ASP A 28 -6.18 5.76 -12.56
CA ASP A 28 -5.20 6.35 -13.47
C ASP A 28 -3.81 6.36 -12.81
N SER A 29 -3.35 5.17 -12.45
CA SER A 29 -2.05 4.92 -11.85
C SER A 29 -0.92 5.00 -12.89
N SER A 30 -1.28 5.15 -14.17
CA SER A 30 -0.39 5.16 -15.33
C SER A 30 0.71 6.22 -15.27
N ALA A 31 0.40 7.38 -14.67
CA ALA A 31 1.28 8.54 -14.66
C ALA A 31 2.21 8.64 -13.44
N LEU A 32 2.02 7.81 -12.41
CA LEU A 32 2.76 7.92 -11.13
C LEU A 32 3.60 6.68 -10.79
N HIS A 33 3.46 5.58 -11.52
CA HIS A 33 4.24 4.38 -11.29
C HIS A 33 5.51 4.36 -12.17
N PRO A 34 6.67 3.96 -11.62
CA PRO A 34 7.91 3.85 -12.39
C PRO A 34 7.86 2.74 -13.45
N LEU A 35 6.89 1.83 -13.38
CA LEU A 35 6.69 0.72 -14.32
C LEU A 35 5.41 0.93 -15.10
N THR A 36 5.43 0.77 -16.42
CA THR A 36 4.21 0.88 -17.23
C THR A 36 3.18 -0.20 -16.87
N CYS A 37 1.88 0.07 -17.12
CA CYS A 37 0.82 -0.93 -16.95
C CYS A 37 1.11 -2.23 -17.71
N ASP A 38 1.75 -2.14 -18.88
CA ASP A 38 2.12 -3.30 -19.69
C ASP A 38 3.16 -4.18 -18.99
N ILE A 39 4.12 -3.57 -18.29
CA ILE A 39 5.11 -4.30 -17.49
C ILE A 39 4.43 -4.97 -16.28
N LEU A 40 3.55 -4.27 -15.57
CA LEU A 40 2.85 -4.81 -14.40
C LEU A 40 1.89 -5.95 -14.77
N ARG A 41 1.35 -5.94 -15.99
CA ARG A 41 0.43 -6.97 -16.51
C ARG A 41 1.14 -8.10 -17.25
N ALA A 42 2.45 -7.98 -17.49
CA ALA A 42 3.21 -9.04 -18.12
C ALA A 42 3.19 -10.30 -17.24
N PRO A 43 3.05 -11.50 -17.82
CA PRO A 43 3.10 -12.73 -17.05
C PRO A 43 4.49 -12.91 -16.44
N ILE A 44 4.54 -13.44 -15.21
CA ILE A 44 5.80 -13.85 -14.58
C ILE A 44 6.41 -14.98 -15.43
N PRO A 45 7.72 -14.94 -15.74
CA PRO A 45 8.39 -16.02 -16.44
C PRO A 45 8.26 -17.36 -15.71
N LYS A 46 8.16 -18.45 -16.47
CA LYS A 46 8.12 -19.81 -15.91
C LYS A 46 9.36 -20.06 -15.04
N GLY A 47 9.16 -20.65 -13.86
CA GLY A 47 10.23 -20.87 -12.88
C GLY A 47 10.44 -19.72 -11.89
N PHE A 48 9.82 -18.55 -12.11
CA PHE A 48 9.87 -17.40 -11.19
C PHE A 48 8.52 -17.14 -10.49
N GLU A 49 7.55 -18.04 -10.68
CA GLU A 49 6.20 -17.92 -10.12
C GLU A 49 6.19 -17.92 -8.59
N ARG A 50 7.16 -18.61 -7.98
CA ARG A 50 7.36 -18.66 -6.53
C ARG A 50 8.84 -18.49 -6.21
N PRO A 51 9.19 -17.65 -5.24
CA PRO A 51 10.56 -17.61 -4.75
C PRO A 51 10.94 -18.96 -4.11
N PRO A 52 12.21 -19.36 -4.19
CA PRO A 52 12.70 -20.54 -3.47
C PRO A 52 12.47 -20.37 -1.97
N GLU A 53 12.09 -21.47 -1.30
CA GLU A 53 11.90 -21.47 0.14
C GLU A 53 13.27 -21.37 0.82
N LEU A 54 13.49 -20.30 1.58
CA LEU A 54 14.70 -20.09 2.36
C LEU A 54 14.46 -20.46 3.83
N PRO A 55 15.39 -21.19 4.48
CA PRO A 55 15.29 -21.46 5.90
C PRO A 55 15.39 -20.15 6.69
N PRO A 56 14.58 -19.96 7.75
CA PRO A 56 14.71 -18.78 8.61
C PRO A 56 16.03 -18.80 9.37
N TYR A 57 16.60 -17.62 9.59
CA TYR A 57 17.76 -17.47 10.49
C TYR A 57 17.32 -17.71 11.94
N ASP A 58 17.98 -18.63 12.62
CA ASP A 58 17.67 -19.02 14.01
C ASP A 58 18.30 -18.09 15.07
N GLY A 59 19.18 -17.18 14.65
CA GLY A 59 19.91 -16.26 15.53
C GLY A 59 21.04 -16.90 16.33
N LEU A 60 21.32 -18.20 16.11
CA LEU A 60 22.34 -18.96 16.82
C LEU A 60 23.42 -19.50 15.87
N THR A 61 23.04 -19.83 14.65
CA THR A 61 23.95 -20.22 13.57
C THR A 61 24.84 -19.03 13.23
N ASP A 62 26.09 -19.29 12.86
CA ASP A 62 26.98 -18.23 12.39
C ASP A 62 26.38 -17.52 11.14
N PRO A 63 26.43 -16.18 11.06
CA PRO A 63 25.87 -15.45 9.92
C PRO A 63 26.47 -15.85 8.57
N ASP A 64 27.78 -16.12 8.51
CA ASP A 64 28.46 -16.49 7.26
C ASP A 64 28.03 -17.90 6.82
N ASP A 65 27.89 -18.82 7.78
CA ASP A 65 27.35 -20.16 7.52
C ASP A 65 25.89 -20.10 7.01
N HIS A 66 25.04 -19.27 7.63
CA HIS A 66 23.66 -19.10 7.19
C HIS A 66 23.56 -18.51 5.77
N ILE A 67 24.39 -17.51 5.45
CA ILE A 67 24.48 -16.93 4.10
C ILE A 67 24.95 -17.97 3.09
N SER A 68 25.91 -18.83 3.45
CA SER A 68 26.39 -19.89 2.58
C SER A 68 25.27 -20.88 2.21
N ALA A 69 24.42 -21.24 3.18
CA ALA A 69 23.28 -22.13 2.97
C ALA A 69 22.22 -21.50 2.04
N ILE A 70 21.97 -20.20 2.19
CA ILE A 70 21.10 -19.44 1.28
C ILE A 70 21.68 -19.46 -0.14
N ASN A 71 22.97 -19.16 -0.31
CA ASN A 71 23.60 -19.10 -1.63
C ASN A 71 23.60 -20.46 -2.35
N VAL A 72 23.71 -21.57 -1.62
CA VAL A 72 23.57 -22.92 -2.19
C VAL A 72 22.13 -23.19 -2.66
N THR A 73 21.15 -22.67 -1.93
CA THR A 73 19.72 -22.83 -2.27
C THR A 73 19.32 -21.97 -3.48
N LEU A 74 19.94 -20.80 -3.60
CA LEU A 74 19.71 -19.86 -4.69
C LEU A 74 20.60 -20.17 -5.91
N ASP A 75 20.29 -21.26 -6.63
CA ASP A 75 20.91 -21.55 -7.93
C ASP A 75 20.26 -20.70 -9.03
N PHE A 76 20.70 -19.44 -9.15
CA PHE A 76 20.30 -18.55 -10.23
C PHE A 76 21.02 -18.95 -11.53
N ARG A 77 20.41 -19.85 -12.30
CA ARG A 77 20.85 -20.27 -13.64
C ARG A 77 20.18 -19.48 -14.77
#